data_AF-A0A7Z9ZM48-F1
#
_entry.id   AF-A0A7Z9ZM48-F1
#
_cell.length_a   1.000
_cell.length_b   1.000
_cell.length_c   1.000
_cell.angle_alpha   90.00
_cell.angle_beta   90.00
_cell.angle_gamma   90.00
#
_symmetry.space_group_name_H-M   'P 1'
#
loop_
_entity.id
_entity.type
_entity.pdbx_description
1 polymer ?
#
loop_
_entity_poly.entity_id
_entity_poly.type
_entity_poly.pdbx_seq_one_letter_code
_entity_poly.pdbx_strand_id
1 'polypeptide(L)'
;MLFVGYQAEGTRGRRLLEGVERIRIHGEEIEVRARIAMVDALSAHADRDELLRWLRGFATPPGRTFVIHGEPRASEALCRALRGWGWEVAVARLGATVEL
;
A
#
# COMPACT_ATOMS: atom_id res chain seq x y z
N MET A 1 19.02 5.52 -10.29
CA MET A 1 17.62 5.21 -10.67
C MET A 1 16.70 5.78 -9.60
N LEU A 2 15.64 6.47 -10.01
CA LEU A 2 14.69 7.12 -9.11
C LEU A 2 13.31 6.49 -9.28
N PHE A 3 12.73 6.00 -8.19
CA PHE A 3 11.33 5.57 -8.15
C PHE A 3 10.45 6.71 -7.62
N VAL A 4 9.28 6.87 -8.23
CA VAL A 4 8.31 7.93 -7.92
C VAL A 4 6.97 7.40 -7.42
N GLY A 5 6.85 6.08 -7.27
CA GLY A 5 5.62 5.42 -6.86
C GLY A 5 5.90 4.11 -6.14
N TYR A 6 4.87 3.62 -5.47
CA TYR A 6 4.92 2.39 -4.70
C TYR A 6 5.40 1.20 -5.55
N GLN A 7 6.31 0.39 -4.99
CA GLN A 7 6.81 -0.82 -5.64
C GLN A 7 6.22 -2.04 -4.94
N ALA A 8 5.36 -2.81 -5.61
CA ALA A 8 4.71 -3.95 -4.97
C ALA A 8 5.70 -5.07 -4.59
N GLU A 9 5.35 -5.84 -3.55
CA GLU A 9 6.10 -7.04 -3.14
C GLU A 9 6.29 -8.00 -4.32
N GLY A 10 7.45 -8.66 -4.37
CA GLY A 10 7.83 -9.57 -5.46
C GLY A 10 8.25 -8.87 -6.76
N THR A 11 8.09 -7.56 -6.89
CA THR A 11 8.58 -6.83 -8.06
C THR A 11 10.09 -6.61 -8.02
N ARG A 12 10.68 -6.44 -9.21
CA ARG A 12 12.09 -6.01 -9.35
C ARG A 12 12.34 -4.67 -8.67
N GLY A 13 11.40 -3.73 -8.76
CA GLY A 13 11.54 -2.41 -8.16
C GLY A 13 11.61 -2.46 -6.64
N ARG A 14 10.78 -3.29 -5.99
CA ARG A 14 10.86 -3.52 -4.53
C ARG A 14 12.23 -4.07 -4.14
N ARG A 15 12.72 -5.09 -4.85
CA ARG A 15 14.06 -5.66 -4.61
C ARG A 15 15.18 -4.62 -4.75
N LEU A 16 15.09 -3.75 -5.75
CA LEU A 16 16.07 -2.68 -5.94
C LEU A 16 16.05 -1.67 -4.78
N LEU A 17 14.87 -1.33 -4.27
CA LEU A 17 14.73 -0.48 -3.08
C LEU A 17 15.24 -1.17 -1.80
N GLU A 18 15.12 -2.50 -1.70
CA GLU A 18 15.67 -3.31 -0.62
C GLU A 18 17.19 -3.50 -0.70
N GLY A 19 17.83 -3.01 -1.77
CA GLY A 19 19.29 -2.95 -1.87
C GLY A 19 19.95 -4.22 -2.40
N VAL A 20 19.27 -5.01 -3.24
CA VAL A 20 19.92 -6.15 -3.90
C VAL A 20 21.13 -5.71 -4.74
N GLU A 21 22.24 -6.43 -4.62
CA GLU A 21 23.46 -6.15 -5.39
C GLU A 21 23.39 -6.65 -6.83
N ARG A 22 22.51 -7.62 -7.11
CA ARG A 22 22.29 -8.20 -8.44
C ARG A 22 20.81 -8.37 -8.73
N ILE A 23 20.44 -8.16 -9.98
CA ILE A 23 19.07 -8.31 -10.44
C ILE A 23 18.99 -8.92 -11.85
N ARG A 24 18.01 -9.81 -12.04
CA ARG A 24 17.76 -10.43 -13.34
C ARG A 24 16.93 -9.55 -14.25
N ILE A 25 17.45 -9.17 -15.42
CA ILE A 25 16.71 -8.43 -16.45
C ILE A 25 16.92 -9.16 -17.78
N HIS A 26 15.82 -9.45 -18.50
CA HIS A 26 15.83 -10.19 -19.78
C HIS A 26 16.60 -11.54 -19.75
N GLY A 27 16.64 -12.21 -18.61
CA GLY A 27 17.32 -13.50 -18.46
C GLY A 27 18.77 -13.41 -17.98
N GLU A 28 19.35 -12.21 -17.96
CA GLU A 28 20.73 -11.95 -17.53
C GLU A 28 20.79 -11.39 -16.11
N GLU A 29 21.80 -11.78 -15.36
CA GLU A 29 22.10 -11.23 -14.03
C GLU A 29 22.96 -9.96 -14.17
N ILE A 30 22.43 -8.84 -13.68
CA ILE A 30 23.05 -7.52 -13.80
C ILE A 30 23.44 -7.01 -12.41
N GLU A 31 24.66 -6.52 -12.26
CA GLU A 31 25.15 -5.88 -11.04
C GLU A 31 24.55 -4.48 -10.86
N VAL A 32 24.01 -4.20 -9.67
CA VAL A 32 23.37 -2.93 -9.34
C VAL A 32 24.43 -1.93 -8.88
N ARG A 33 25.05 -1.25 -9.85
CA ARG A 33 26.03 -0.17 -9.59
C ARG A 33 25.39 1.22 -9.47
N ALA A 34 24.13 1.34 -9.87
CA ALA A 34 23.43 2.62 -9.83
C ALA A 34 22.97 2.92 -8.40
N ARG A 35 23.07 4.19 -7.99
CA ARG A 35 22.39 4.65 -6.77
C ARG A 35 20.88 4.51 -6.94
N ILE A 36 20.23 3.86 -5.99
CA ILE A 36 18.77 3.70 -5.94
C ILE A 36 18.20 4.72 -4.96
N ALA A 37 17.13 5.42 -5.37
CA ALA A 37 16.43 6.38 -4.53
C ALA A 37 14.91 6.32 -4.80
N MET A 38 14.13 6.79 -3.82
CA MET A 38 12.66 6.87 -3.87
C MET A 38 12.22 8.27 -3.48
N VAL A 39 11.19 8.78 -4.17
CA VAL A 39 10.47 10.02 -3.82
C VAL A 39 9.00 9.69 -3.72
N ASP A 40 8.46 9.74 -2.50
CA ASP A 40 7.07 9.35 -2.22
C ASP A 40 6.05 10.44 -2.62
N ALA A 41 6.47 11.71 -2.65
CA ALA A 41 5.62 12.87 -2.91
C ALA A 41 4.99 12.92 -4.32
N LEU A 42 5.41 12.03 -5.22
CA LEU A 42 4.91 11.95 -6.60
C LEU A 42 3.92 10.78 -6.80
N SER A 43 3.59 10.05 -5.74
CA SER A 43 2.56 9.02 -5.78
C SER A 43 1.18 9.62 -6.06
N ALA A 44 0.38 8.95 -6.89
CA ALA A 44 -1.02 9.30 -7.13
C ALA A 44 -1.97 8.79 -6.02
N HIS A 45 -1.46 8.02 -5.06
CA HIS A 45 -2.25 7.47 -3.96
C HIS A 45 -2.15 8.35 -2.72
N ALA A 46 -3.29 8.56 -2.08
CA ALA A 46 -3.37 9.25 -0.80
C ALA A 46 -2.52 8.52 0.25
N ASP A 47 -1.74 9.28 1.02
CA ASP A 47 -1.04 8.73 2.16
C ASP A 47 -2.01 8.38 3.31
N ARG A 48 -1.47 7.84 4.40
CA ARG A 48 -2.27 7.46 5.58
C ARG A 48 -3.09 8.64 6.12
N ASP A 49 -2.47 9.80 6.29
CA ASP A 49 -3.08 10.93 6.94
C ASP A 49 -4.11 11.59 6.03
N GLU A 50 -3.87 11.58 4.72
CA GLU A 50 -4.83 11.99 3.70
C GLU A 50 -6.06 11.07 3.66
N LEU A 51 -5.88 9.75 3.73
CA LEU A 51 -6.99 8.79 3.83
C LEU A 51 -7.79 8.99 5.11
N LEU A 52 -7.12 9.13 6.26
CA LEU A 52 -7.77 9.37 7.55
C LEU A 52 -8.53 10.70 7.56
N ARG A 53 -7.96 11.75 6.97
CA ARG A 53 -8.61 13.05 6.80
C ARG A 53 -9.86 12.95 5.93
N TRP A 54 -9.79 12.21 4.81
CA TRP A 54 -10.94 11.98 3.94
C TRP A 54 -12.06 11.21 4.68
N LEU A 55 -11.72 10.15 5.41
CA LEU A 55 -12.67 9.34 6.18
C LEU A 55 -13.34 10.10 7.33
N ARG A 56 -12.66 11.09 7.91
CA ARG A 56 -13.27 11.99 8.92
C ARG A 56 -14.36 12.91 8.37
N GLY A 57 -14.48 13.04 7.05
CA GLY A 57 -15.52 13.84 6.42
C GLY A 57 -16.93 13.23 6.52
N PHE A 58 -17.06 11.96 6.91
CA PHE A 58 -18.36 11.32 7.10
C PHE A 58 -19.02 11.76 8.40
N ALA A 59 -20.25 12.28 8.31
CA ALA A 59 -21.03 12.70 9.49
C ALA A 59 -21.39 11.52 10.41
N THR A 60 -21.65 10.35 9.81
CA THR A 60 -21.93 9.09 10.51
C THR A 60 -21.08 7.99 9.89
N PRO A 61 -20.48 7.08 10.68
CA PRO A 61 -19.78 5.93 10.14
C PRO A 61 -20.69 5.10 9.21
N PRO A 62 -20.19 4.60 8.07
CA PRO A 62 -20.90 3.61 7.27
C PRO A 62 -21.25 2.37 8.10
N GLY A 63 -22.39 1.74 7.80
CA GLY A 63 -22.81 0.53 8.50
C GLY A 63 -21.81 -0.62 8.40
N ARG A 64 -21.11 -0.73 7.26
CA ARG A 64 -19.99 -1.66 7.05
C ARG A 64 -18.94 -1.05 6.14
N THR A 65 -17.67 -1.28 6.46
CA THR A 65 -16.53 -0.80 5.68
C THR A 65 -15.55 -1.95 5.38
N PHE A 66 -15.04 -1.99 4.15
CA PHE A 66 -14.07 -3.01 3.73
C PHE A 66 -12.80 -2.33 3.17
N VAL A 67 -11.66 -2.59 3.81
CA VAL A 67 -10.35 -2.14 3.33
C VAL A 67 -9.82 -3.13 2.30
N ILE A 68 -9.45 -2.61 1.14
CA ILE A 68 -8.90 -3.36 -0.01
C ILE A 68 -7.64 -2.67 -0.53
N HIS A 69 -7.00 -3.29 -1.53
CA HIS A 69 -5.89 -2.71 -2.29
C HIS A 69 -4.76 -2.11 -1.44
N GLY A 70 -4.25 -2.91 -0.50
CA GLY A 70 -3.09 -2.58 0.30
C GLY A 70 -2.39 -3.85 0.79
N GLU A 71 -1.12 -3.72 1.19
CA GLU A 71 -0.42 -4.82 1.86
C GLU A 71 -1.15 -5.21 3.16
N PRO A 72 -1.04 -6.47 3.62
CA PRO A 72 -1.75 -6.94 4.82
C PRO A 72 -1.54 -6.04 6.04
N ARG A 73 -0.28 -5.68 6.33
CA ARG A 73 0.06 -4.84 7.50
C ARG A 73 -0.51 -3.42 7.39
N ALA A 74 -0.45 -2.81 6.20
CA ALA A 74 -0.99 -1.48 5.95
C ALA A 74 -2.52 -1.48 6.08
N SER A 75 -3.18 -2.47 5.48
CA SER A 75 -4.63 -2.64 5.51
C SER A 75 -5.16 -2.84 6.94
N GLU A 76 -4.47 -3.67 7.73
CA GLU A 76 -4.79 -3.87 9.14
C GLU A 76 -4.57 -2.62 9.98
N ALA A 77 -3.51 -1.84 9.71
CA ALA A 77 -3.26 -0.60 10.40
C ALA A 77 -4.37 0.42 10.17
N LEU A 78 -4.87 0.55 8.94
CA LEU A 78 -6.02 1.40 8.63
C LEU A 78 -7.29 0.89 9.33
N CYS A 79 -7.57 -0.41 9.28
CA CYS A 79 -8.69 -1.01 10.02
C CYS A 79 -8.63 -0.69 11.52
N ARG A 80 -7.45 -0.82 12.15
CA ARG A 80 -7.27 -0.50 13.57
C ARG A 80 -7.59 0.96 13.88
N ALA A 81 -7.15 1.89 13.05
CA ALA A 81 -7.45 3.31 13.22
C ALA A 81 -8.96 3.59 13.17
N LEU A 82 -9.65 3.01 12.18
CA LEU A 82 -11.10 3.21 11.98
C LEU A 82 -11.95 2.52 13.06
N ARG A 83 -11.53 1.35 13.56
CA ARG A 83 -12.17 0.72 14.74
C ARG A 83 -12.07 1.63 15.97
N GLY A 84 -10.94 2.34 16.13
CA GLY A 84 -10.79 3.36 17.18
C GLY A 84 -11.77 4.53 17.07
N TRP A 85 -12.38 4.73 15.89
CA TRP A 85 -13.45 5.71 15.66
C TRP A 85 -14.85 5.09 15.71
N GLY A 86 -14.97 3.82 16.08
CA GLY A 86 -16.25 3.10 16.17
C GLY A 86 -16.78 2.56 14.84
N TRP A 87 -15.97 2.52 13.78
CA TRP A 87 -16.41 1.97 12.49
C TRP A 87 -16.45 0.45 12.50
N GLU A 88 -17.49 -0.16 11.94
CA GLU A 88 -17.51 -1.58 11.60
C GLU A 88 -16.67 -1.79 10.33
N VAL A 89 -15.46 -2.34 10.50
CA VAL A 89 -14.47 -2.45 9.42
C VAL A 89 -13.66 -3.73 9.43
N ALA A 90 -13.43 -4.29 8.24
CA ALA A 90 -12.60 -5.47 8.01
C ALA A 90 -11.71 -5.31 6.76
N VAL A 91 -10.61 -6.06 6.71
CA VAL A 91 -9.84 -6.23 5.46
C VAL A 91 -10.60 -7.25 4.62
N ALA A 92 -10.89 -6.92 3.36
CA ALA A 92 -11.59 -7.86 2.48
C ALA A 92 -10.70 -9.07 2.15
N ARG A 93 -11.32 -10.24 2.05
CA ARG A 93 -10.64 -11.46 1.60
C ARG A 93 -10.93 -11.70 0.14
N LEU A 94 -9.92 -12.12 -0.61
CA LEU A 94 -10.08 -12.48 -2.02
C LEU A 94 -11.16 -13.57 -2.17
N GLY A 95 -12.13 -13.33 -3.05
CA GLY A 95 -13.25 -14.25 -3.29
C GLY A 95 -14.35 -14.24 -2.24
N ALA A 96 -14.29 -13.37 -1.22
CA ALA A 96 -15.39 -13.21 -0.28
C ALA A 96 -16.56 -12.47 -0.92
N THR A 97 -17.78 -12.94 -0.63
CA THR A 97 -19.04 -12.28 -0.97
C THR A 97 -19.68 -11.73 0.30
N VAL A 98 -20.27 -10.54 0.21
CA VAL A 98 -20.98 -9.90 1.31
C VAL A 98 -22.34 -9.43 0.84
N GLU A 99 -23.36 -9.59 1.68
CA GLU A 99 -24.66 -8.96 1.51
C GLU A 99 -24.64 -7.60 2.22
N LEU A 100 -25.22 -6.58 1.58
CA LEU A 100 -25.22 -5.19 2.01
C LEU A 100 -26.56 -4.80 2.61
#